data_AF-A0A7X0HKC8-F1
#
_entry.id   AF-A0A7X0HKC8-F1
#
_cell.length_a   1.000
_cell.length_b   1.000
_cell.length_c   1.000
_cell.angle_alpha   90.00
_cell.angle_beta   90.00
_cell.angle_gamma   90.00
#
_symmetry.space_group_name_H-M   'P 1'
#
loop_
_entity.id
_entity.type
_entity.pdbx_description
1 polymer ?
#
loop_
_entity_poly.entity_id
_entity_poly.type
_entity_poly.pdbx_seq_one_letter_code
_entity_poly.pdbx_strand_id
1 'polypeptide(L)'
;MTAHAVSLIDSYLYGFVLQESSLPFSGTEELAEVAGAILRDLPADAHPHLAELATEHALKPGYAYADEFGYGLTLILDALHPDEAPPP
;
A
#
# COMPACT_ATOMS: atom_id res chain seq x y z
N MET A 1 -21.59 -14.11 -7.31
CA MET A 1 -20.79 -12.88 -7.47
C MET A 1 -20.89 -11.94 -6.28
N THR A 2 -22.08 -11.51 -5.83
CA THR A 2 -22.23 -10.55 -4.71
C THR A 2 -21.46 -10.92 -3.44
N ALA A 3 -21.59 -12.14 -2.93
CA ALA A 3 -20.88 -12.56 -1.72
C ALA A 3 -19.35 -12.54 -1.88
N HIS A 4 -18.83 -12.86 -3.07
CA HIS A 4 -17.39 -12.81 -3.35
C HIS A 4 -16.89 -11.36 -3.45
N ALA A 5 -17.64 -10.47 -4.09
CA ALA A 5 -17.30 -9.05 -4.17
C ALA A 5 -17.26 -8.40 -2.78
N VAL A 6 -18.28 -8.65 -1.94
CA VAL A 6 -18.33 -8.17 -0.56
C VAL A 6 -17.15 -8.70 0.25
N SER A 7 -16.88 -10.00 0.17
CA SER A 7 -15.75 -10.62 0.90
C SER A 7 -14.39 -10.06 0.47
N LEU A 8 -14.20 -9.75 -0.82
CA LEU A 8 -12.95 -9.18 -1.33
C LEU A 8 -12.74 -7.76 -0.80
N ILE A 9 -13.77 -6.92 -0.88
CA ILE A 9 -13.72 -5.53 -0.38
C ILE A 9 -13.49 -5.51 1.14
N ASP A 10 -14.21 -6.36 1.89
CA ASP A 10 -14.06 -6.49 3.33
C ASP A 10 -12.64 -6.94 3.73
N SER A 11 -12.08 -7.91 3.01
CA SER A 11 -10.71 -8.38 3.26
C SER A 11 -9.66 -7.29 3.02
N TYR A 12 -9.84 -6.48 1.97
CA TYR A 12 -8.94 -5.35 1.70
C TYR A 12 -9.04 -4.28 2.78
N LEU A 13 -10.27 -3.84 3.12
CA LEU A 13 -10.52 -2.87 4.19
C LEU A 13 -9.91 -3.31 5.51
N TYR A 14 -10.22 -4.55 5.93
CA TYR A 14 -9.73 -5.10 7.18
C TYR A 14 -8.20 -5.19 7.20
N GLY A 15 -7.60 -5.75 6.13
CA GLY A 15 -6.15 -5.90 6.02
C GLY A 15 -5.43 -4.55 6.04
N PHE A 16 -5.95 -3.55 5.32
CA PHE A 16 -5.36 -2.22 5.26
C PHE A 16 -5.40 -1.54 6.63
N VAL A 17 -6.56 -1.50 7.28
CA VAL A 17 -6.72 -0.87 8.61
C VAL A 17 -5.87 -1.57 9.65
N LEU A 18 -5.79 -2.90 9.63
CA LEU A 18 -4.94 -3.67 10.54
C LEU A 18 -3.46 -3.30 10.33
N GLN A 19 -3.00 -3.21 9.09
CA GLN A 19 -1.62 -2.86 8.78
C GLN A 19 -1.32 -1.42 9.19
N GLU A 20 -2.14 -0.44 8.77
CA GLU A 20 -2.00 0.97 9.12
C GLU A 20 -1.94 1.18 10.64
N SER A 21 -2.83 0.52 11.39
CA SER A 21 -2.87 0.58 12.86
C SER A 21 -1.66 -0.10 13.53
N SER A 22 -0.98 -1.00 12.83
CA SER A 22 0.19 -1.73 13.33
C SER A 22 1.51 -1.08 12.93
N LEU A 23 1.49 -0.02 12.12
CA LEU A 23 2.71 0.67 11.72
C LEU A 23 3.37 1.27 12.97
N PRO A 24 4.66 1.00 13.21
CA PRO A 24 5.36 1.50 14.39
C PRO A 24 5.75 2.98 14.24
N PHE A 25 5.16 3.71 13.29
CA PHE A 25 5.51 5.08 12.99
C PHE A 25 4.28 5.91 12.67
N SER A 26 4.29 7.16 13.11
CA SER A 26 3.20 8.12 12.89
C SER A 26 3.55 9.22 11.87
N GLY A 27 4.74 9.16 11.26
CA GLY A 27 5.23 10.19 10.35
C GLY A 27 6.41 9.76 9.48
N THR A 28 6.74 10.59 8.49
CA THR A 28 7.74 10.33 7.44
C THR A 28 9.15 10.13 7.95
N GLU A 29 9.57 10.79 9.04
CA GLU A 29 10.90 10.62 9.63
C GLU A 29 11.12 9.23 10.21
N GLU A 30 10.16 8.72 10.98
CA GLU A 30 10.25 7.43 11.65
C GLU A 30 10.09 6.26 10.64
N LEU A 31 9.26 6.46 9.61
CA LEU A 31 9.21 5.59 8.43
C LEU A 31 10.57 5.52 7.73
N ALA A 32 11.29 6.65 7.62
CA ALA A 32 12.58 6.69 6.95
C ALA A 32 13.68 5.92 7.70
N GLU A 33 13.65 5.94 9.03
CA GLU A 33 14.56 5.13 9.84
C GLU A 33 14.30 3.63 9.66
N VAL A 34 13.03 3.21 9.66
CA VAL A 34 12.63 1.80 9.48
C VAL A 34 12.96 1.32 8.06
N ALA A 35 12.58 2.08 7.03
CA ALA A 35 12.90 1.76 5.64
C ALA A 35 14.42 1.71 5.42
N GLY A 36 15.16 2.66 6.00
CA GLY A 36 16.62 2.65 5.97
C GLY A 36 17.23 1.42 6.67
N ALA A 37 16.63 0.94 7.77
CA ALA A 37 17.07 -0.29 8.43
C ALA A 37 16.81 -1.54 7.56
N ILE A 38 15.62 -1.64 6.98
CA ILE A 38 15.24 -2.71 6.06
C ILE A 38 16.21 -2.77 4.88
N LEU A 39 16.52 -1.63 4.25
CA LEU A 39 17.45 -1.56 3.11
C LEU A 39 18.91 -1.88 3.46
N ARG A 40 19.34 -1.66 4.70
CA ARG A 40 20.69 -2.05 5.14
C ARG A 40 20.81 -3.56 5.26
N ASP A 41 19.75 -4.22 5.73
CA ASP A 41 19.77 -5.64 6.04
C ASP A 41 19.32 -6.52 4.85
N LEU A 42 18.63 -5.94 3.87
CA LEU A 42 18.17 -6.62 2.65
C LEU A 42 19.02 -6.25 1.43
N PRO A 43 19.60 -7.23 0.71
CA PRO A 43 20.30 -6.98 -0.54
C PRO A 43 19.33 -6.41 -1.59
N ALA A 44 19.60 -5.20 -2.07
CA ALA A 44 18.74 -4.53 -3.06
C ALA A 44 18.66 -5.28 -4.40
N ASP A 45 19.70 -6.05 -4.75
CA ASP A 45 19.74 -6.92 -5.92
C ASP A 45 18.82 -8.15 -5.79
N ALA A 46 18.63 -8.65 -4.56
CA ALA A 46 17.70 -9.74 -4.29
C ALA A 46 16.23 -9.27 -4.21
N HIS A 47 16.00 -8.00 -3.86
CA HIS A 47 14.66 -7.43 -3.66
C HIS A 47 14.47 -6.06 -4.33
N PRO A 48 14.57 -5.98 -5.67
CA PRO A 48 14.60 -4.70 -6.38
C PRO A 48 13.33 -3.85 -6.19
N HIS A 49 12.14 -4.46 -6.17
CA HIS A 49 10.89 -3.71 -5.98
C HIS A 49 10.69 -3.23 -4.54
N LEU A 50 11.25 -3.93 -3.56
CA LEU A 50 11.23 -3.46 -2.17
C LEU A 50 12.19 -2.29 -2.00
N ALA A 51 13.35 -2.36 -2.66
CA ALA A 51 14.30 -1.25 -2.72
C ALA A 51 13.66 -0.01 -3.36
N GLU A 52 13.01 -0.18 -4.52
CA GLU A 52 12.26 0.87 -5.20
C GLU A 52 11.15 1.46 -4.33
N LEU A 53 10.32 0.63 -3.70
CA LEU A 53 9.27 1.11 -2.78
C LEU A 53 9.86 1.99 -1.68
N ALA A 54 10.97 1.56 -1.07
CA ALA A 54 11.60 2.32 -0.01
C ALA A 54 12.18 3.64 -0.54
N THR A 55 12.98 3.62 -1.61
CA THR A 55 13.72 4.81 -2.07
C THR A 55 12.87 5.78 -2.88
N GLU A 56 11.95 5.28 -3.70
CA GLU A 56 11.17 6.10 -4.62
C GLU A 56 9.81 6.55 -4.08
N HIS A 57 9.32 5.88 -3.02
CA HIS A 57 8.02 6.18 -2.43
C HIS A 57 8.12 6.47 -0.93
N ALA A 58 8.42 5.47 -0.10
CA ALA A 58 8.31 5.58 1.36
C ALA A 58 9.25 6.64 1.97
N LEU A 59 10.45 6.81 1.40
CA LEU A 59 11.42 7.81 1.84
C LEU A 59 11.19 9.21 1.25
N LYS A 60 10.23 9.39 0.34
CA LYS A 60 9.98 10.71 -0.25
C LYS A 60 9.20 11.61 0.71
N PRO A 61 9.51 12.93 0.74
CA PRO A 61 8.75 13.89 1.53
C PRO A 61 7.27 13.86 1.14
N GLY A 62 6.41 13.86 2.16
CA GLY A 62 4.96 13.89 1.96
C GLY A 62 4.31 12.53 1.70
N TYR A 63 5.06 11.43 1.70
CA TYR A 63 4.46 10.10 1.67
C TYR A 63 3.63 9.84 2.94
N ALA A 64 2.36 9.49 2.77
CA ALA A 64 1.53 8.94 3.83
C ALA A 64 1.03 7.56 3.41
N TYR A 65 1.25 6.55 4.26
CA TYR A 65 0.77 5.19 3.97
C TYR A 65 -0.74 5.15 3.66
N ALA A 66 -1.52 6.01 4.34
CA ALA A 66 -2.95 6.16 4.12
C ALA A 66 -3.33 6.52 2.66
N ASP A 67 -2.43 7.16 1.90
CA ASP A 67 -2.69 7.53 0.51
C ASP A 67 -2.82 6.30 -0.41
N GLU A 68 -2.23 5.16 -0.01
CA GLU A 68 -2.31 3.89 -0.75
C GLU A 68 -3.71 3.24 -0.68
N PHE A 69 -4.52 3.60 0.31
CA PHE A 69 -5.86 3.03 0.52
C PHE A 69 -6.78 3.29 -0.66
N GLY A 70 -6.84 4.56 -1.09
CA GLY A 70 -7.76 4.98 -2.15
C GLY A 70 -7.43 4.30 -3.48
N TYR A 71 -6.14 4.19 -3.79
CA TYR A 71 -5.67 3.56 -5.03
C TYR A 71 -6.03 2.08 -5.07
N GLY A 72 -5.71 1.32 -4.01
CA GLY A 72 -6.00 -0.11 -3.98
C GLY A 72 -7.49 -0.42 -3.98
N LEU A 73 -8.31 0.36 -3.26
CA LEU A 73 -9.77 0.21 -3.30
C LEU A 73 -10.32 0.46 -4.71
N THR A 74 -9.85 1.52 -5.38
CA THR A 74 -10.25 1.84 -6.76
C THR A 74 -9.93 0.68 -7.70
N LEU A 75 -8.70 0.15 -7.63
CA LEU A 75 -8.29 -1.01 -8.43
C LEU A 75 -9.21 -2.23 -8.22
N ILE A 76 -9.61 -2.50 -6.97
CA ILE A 76 -10.52 -3.61 -6.65
C ILE A 76 -11.91 -3.36 -7.22
N LEU A 77 -12.44 -2.14 -7.06
CA LEU A 77 -13.78 -1.78 -7.55
C LEU A 77 -13.84 -1.84 -9.08
N ASP A 78 -12.83 -1.31 -9.77
CA ASP A 78 -12.74 -1.35 -11.23
C ASP A 78 -12.69 -2.79 -11.75
N ALA A 79 -11.96 -3.69 -11.07
CA ALA A 79 -11.89 -5.10 -11.45
C ALA A 79 -13.23 -5.85 -11.31
N LEU A 80 -14.15 -5.36 -10.48
CA LEU A 80 -15.50 -5.90 -10.35
C LEU A 80 -16.44 -5.42 -11.47
N HIS A 81 -16.04 -4.39 -12.22
CA HIS A 81 -16.79 -3.73 -13.29
C HIS A 81 -15.97 -3.60 -14.59
N PRO A 82 -15.44 -4.70 -15.17
CA PRO A 82 -14.45 -4.63 -16.25
C PRO A 82 -14.96 -4.02 -17.57
N ASP A 83 -16.28 -3.93 -17.76
CA ASP A 83 -16.92 -3.40 -18.98
C ASP A 83 -17.46 -1.96 -18.80
N GLU A 84 -17.35 -1.38 -17.61
CA GLU A 84 -17.84 -0.04 -17.30
C GLU A 84 -16.70 0.96 -17.54
N ALA A 85 -16.90 1.93 -18.46
CA ALA A 85 -15.88 2.94 -18.73
C ALA A 85 -15.65 3.79 -17.46
N PRO A 86 -14.38 4.15 -17.12
CA PRO A 86 -14.11 4.94 -15.93
C PRO A 86 -14.87 6.26 -16.00
N PRO A 87 -15.42 6.75 -14.86
CA PRO A 87 -16.17 7.99 -14.83
C PRO A 87 -15.30 9.19 -15.29
N PRO A 88 -15.91 10.20 -15.92
CA PRO A 88 -15.21 11.36 -16.48
C PRO A 88 -14.58 12.28 -15.43
#